data_AF-A0A5J4TTZ7-F1
#
_entry.id   AF-A0A5J4TTZ7-F1
#
_cell.length_a   1.000
_cell.length_b   1.000
_cell.length_c   1.000
_cell.angle_alpha   90.00
_cell.angle_beta   90.00
_cell.angle_gamma   90.00
#
_symmetry.space_group_name_H-M   'P 1'
#
loop_
_entity.id
_entity.type
_entity.pdbx_description
1 polymer ?
#
loop_
_entity_poly.entity_id
_entity_poly.type
_entity_poly.pdbx_seq_one_letter_code
_entity_poly.pdbx_strand_id
1 'polypeptide(L)'
;MSPAQPGSEGGASDDSHIRDAAHFFEVMGSDPNECDTISGRQSMASALFLRGKFSESLKYFESIDNYFLTDDIFNYNYGVALAAAGKYQRGEKILERVQGDKIRRED
;
A
#
# COMPACT_ATOMS: atom_id res chain seq x y z
N MET A 1 -28.09 -29.22 20.36
CA MET A 1 -28.51 -28.73 19.04
C MET A 1 -28.67 -27.22 19.14
N SER A 2 -27.69 -26.46 18.66
CA SER A 2 -27.79 -25.00 18.56
C SER A 2 -28.23 -24.64 17.14
N PRO A 3 -29.11 -23.63 16.96
CA PRO A 3 -29.72 -23.33 15.68
C PRO A 3 -28.74 -22.59 14.76
N ALA A 4 -28.86 -22.88 13.46
CA ALA A 4 -28.14 -22.19 12.39
C ALA A 4 -28.59 -20.71 12.30
N GLN A 5 -27.62 -19.80 12.20
CA GLN A 5 -27.87 -18.42 11.78
C GLN A 5 -27.69 -18.32 10.26
N PRO A 6 -28.65 -17.77 9.51
CA PRO A 6 -28.43 -17.32 8.14
C PRO A 6 -28.01 -15.84 8.16
N GLY A 7 -26.95 -15.46 7.43
CA GLY A 7 -26.58 -14.05 7.34
C GLY A 7 -25.35 -13.71 6.51
N SER A 8 -25.62 -13.20 5.31
CA SER A 8 -24.81 -12.26 4.50
C SER A 8 -23.42 -12.69 4.01
N GLU A 9 -23.39 -13.41 2.89
CA GLU A 9 -22.21 -13.50 2.03
C GLU A 9 -22.42 -12.55 0.83
N GLY A 10 -21.65 -11.45 0.74
CA GLY A 10 -21.70 -10.60 -0.46
C GLY A 10 -21.14 -9.18 -0.36
N GLY A 11 -20.68 -8.69 0.79
CA GLY A 11 -20.12 -7.33 0.86
C GLY A 11 -19.21 -6.99 2.05
N ALA A 12 -18.96 -7.95 2.96
CA ALA A 12 -18.12 -7.73 4.15
C ALA A 12 -16.70 -8.32 4.01
N SER A 13 -16.49 -9.22 3.06
CA SER A 13 -15.27 -10.02 2.94
C SER A 13 -14.09 -9.22 2.41
N ASP A 14 -14.31 -8.34 1.42
CA ASP A 14 -13.24 -7.54 0.81
C ASP A 14 -12.67 -6.51 1.78
N ASP A 15 -13.53 -5.80 2.51
CA ASP A 15 -13.14 -4.88 3.58
C ASP A 15 -12.48 -5.60 4.76
N SER A 16 -12.77 -6.89 4.99
CA SER A 16 -12.04 -7.70 5.97
C SER A 16 -10.63 -7.97 5.48
N HIS A 17 -10.46 -8.42 4.23
CA HIS A 17 -9.15 -8.75 3.69
C HIS A 17 -8.22 -7.54 3.62
N ILE A 18 -8.73 -6.36 3.27
CA ILE A 18 -7.94 -5.12 3.27
C ILE A 18 -7.47 -4.76 4.69
N ARG A 19 -8.36 -4.91 5.69
CA ARG A 19 -8.01 -4.66 7.10
C ARG A 19 -6.96 -5.65 7.60
N ASP A 20 -7.12 -6.94 7.30
CA ASP A 20 -6.19 -7.98 7.70
C ASP A 20 -4.82 -7.80 7.02
N ALA A 21 -4.80 -7.50 5.73
CA ALA A 21 -3.57 -7.19 5.00
C ALA A 21 -2.83 -5.99 5.62
N ALA A 22 -3.56 -4.89 5.89
CA ALA A 22 -2.97 -3.72 6.53
C ALA A 22 -2.41 -4.05 7.93
N HIS A 23 -3.07 -4.93 8.67
CA HIS A 23 -2.58 -5.38 9.98
C HIS A 23 -1.29 -6.20 9.85
N PHE A 24 -1.23 -7.18 8.95
CA PHE A 24 -0.01 -7.99 8.76
C PHE A 24 1.18 -7.13 8.31
N PHE A 25 0.95 -6.19 7.41
CA PHE A 25 2.00 -5.25 6.98
C PHE A 25 2.48 -4.35 8.12
N GLU A 26 1.58 -3.89 8.99
CA GLU A 26 1.96 -3.09 10.16
C GLU A 26 2.78 -3.90 11.16
N VAL A 27 2.41 -5.16 11.41
CA VAL A 27 3.16 -6.07 12.29
C VAL A 27 4.59 -6.21 11.79
N MET A 28 4.78 -6.50 10.50
CA MET A 28 6.12 -6.61 9.89
C MET A 28 6.88 -5.29 9.92
N GLY A 29 6.22 -4.17 9.62
CA GLY A 29 6.84 -2.85 9.62
C GLY A 29 7.18 -2.30 11.00
N SER A 30 6.57 -2.84 12.05
CA SER A 30 6.80 -2.47 13.46
C SER A 30 7.73 -3.44 14.19
N ASP A 31 8.12 -4.55 13.55
CA ASP A 31 9.02 -5.53 14.15
C ASP A 31 10.39 -4.86 14.43
N PRO A 32 10.91 -4.90 15.66
CA PRO A 32 12.18 -4.24 16.00
C PRO A 32 13.40 -4.70 15.18
N ASN A 33 13.33 -5.88 14.56
CA ASN A 33 14.40 -6.41 13.71
C ASN A 33 14.29 -5.94 12.26
N GLU A 34 13.09 -5.55 11.82
CA GLU A 34 12.80 -5.19 10.43
C GLU A 34 12.43 -3.72 10.23
N CYS A 35 12.03 -2.98 11.27
CA CYS A 35 11.47 -1.63 11.12
C CYS A 35 12.43 -0.62 10.45
N ASP A 36 13.74 -0.83 10.59
CA ASP A 36 14.79 -0.03 9.95
C ASP A 36 15.32 -0.62 8.64
N THR A 37 14.79 -1.76 8.18
CA THR A 37 15.11 -2.36 6.89
C THR A 37 14.26 -1.76 5.77
N ILE A 38 14.71 -1.95 4.53
CA ILE A 38 13.98 -1.52 3.33
C ILE A 38 12.61 -2.22 3.28
N SER A 39 12.58 -3.53 3.56
CA SER A 39 11.38 -4.37 3.58
C SER A 39 10.40 -3.97 4.69
N GLY A 40 10.88 -3.65 5.89
CA GLY A 40 10.00 -3.18 6.97
C GLY A 40 9.37 -1.83 6.66
N ARG A 41 10.15 -0.89 6.11
CA ARG A 41 9.64 0.42 5.67
C ARG A 41 8.62 0.29 4.53
N GLN A 42 8.86 -0.58 3.56
CA GLN A 42 7.90 -0.87 2.49
C GLN A 42 6.61 -1.49 3.03
N SER A 43 6.72 -2.37 4.03
CA SER A 43 5.57 -2.99 4.71
C SER A 43 4.74 -1.92 5.42
N MET A 44 5.36 -1.06 6.24
CA MET A 44 4.66 0.03 6.92
C MET A 44 4.04 1.03 5.92
N ALA A 45 4.74 1.36 4.82
CA ALA A 45 4.19 2.20 3.75
C ALA A 45 2.89 1.61 3.19
N SER A 46 2.88 0.30 2.93
CA SER A 46 1.74 -0.45 2.40
C SER A 46 0.58 -0.52 3.41
N ALA A 47 0.87 -0.74 4.70
CA ALA A 47 -0.13 -0.73 5.76
C ALA A 47 -0.89 0.60 5.85
N LEU A 48 -0.13 1.71 5.83
CA LEU A 48 -0.69 3.06 5.88
C LEU A 48 -1.45 3.41 4.60
N PHE A 49 -0.95 2.96 3.45
CA PHE A 49 -1.61 3.14 2.15
C PHE A 49 -3.00 2.49 2.13
N LEU A 50 -3.10 1.22 2.53
CA LEU A 50 -4.37 0.48 2.59
C LEU A 50 -5.38 1.10 3.57
N ARG A 51 -4.91 1.85 4.56
CA ARG A 51 -5.74 2.59 5.53
C ARG A 51 -6.10 4.00 5.07
N GLY A 52 -5.68 4.41 3.87
CA GLY A 52 -5.89 5.76 3.34
C GLY A 52 -5.05 6.85 4.03
N LYS A 53 -4.06 6.48 4.85
CA LYS A 53 -3.16 7.40 5.56
C LYS A 53 -2.00 7.84 4.67
N PHE A 54 -2.31 8.41 3.51
CA PHE A 54 -1.33 8.69 2.45
C PHE A 54 -0.18 9.60 2.92
N SER A 55 -0.47 10.66 3.68
CA SER A 55 0.58 11.56 4.21
C SER A 55 1.57 10.87 5.15
N GLU A 56 1.11 9.88 5.93
CA GLU A 56 1.98 9.08 6.79
C GLU A 56 2.76 8.05 5.95
N SER A 57 2.09 7.39 5.01
CA SER A 57 2.68 6.43 4.08
C SER A 57 3.83 7.05 3.26
N LEU A 58 3.68 8.31 2.82
CA LEU A 58 4.72 9.03 2.07
C LEU A 58 6.05 9.15 2.81
N LYS A 59 6.06 9.28 4.15
CA LYS A 59 7.30 9.34 4.92
C LYS A 59 8.14 8.08 4.75
N TYR A 60 7.45 6.94 4.67
CA TYR A 60 8.10 5.64 4.46
C TYR A 60 8.54 5.48 3.01
N PHE A 61 7.68 5.80 2.03
CA PHE A 61 8.07 5.78 0.61
C PHE A 61 9.29 6.66 0.33
N GLU A 62 9.30 7.91 0.80
CA GLU A 62 10.42 8.84 0.63
C GLU A 62 11.72 8.34 1.27
N SER A 63 11.65 7.49 2.31
CA SER A 63 12.84 6.94 2.95
C SER A 63 13.51 5.80 2.19
N ILE A 64 12.80 5.16 1.24
CA ILE A 64 13.28 3.99 0.49
C ILE A 64 13.19 4.15 -1.03
N ASP A 65 12.74 5.30 -1.55
CA ASP A 65 12.49 5.49 -2.99
C ASP A 65 13.72 5.26 -3.88
N ASN A 66 14.90 5.62 -3.40
CA ASN A 66 16.16 5.42 -4.12
C ASN A 66 16.52 3.95 -4.38
N TYR A 67 15.88 2.99 -3.70
CA TYR A 67 16.09 1.56 -3.91
C TYR A 67 15.14 0.96 -4.97
N PHE A 68 14.09 1.68 -5.36
CA PHE A 68 12.98 1.16 -6.18
C PHE A 68 12.75 1.94 -7.47
N LEU A 69 13.80 2.58 -8.01
CA LEU A 69 13.69 3.48 -9.18
C LEU A 69 12.99 2.84 -10.39
N THR A 70 13.17 1.54 -10.59
CA THR A 70 12.62 0.78 -11.72
C THR A 70 11.54 -0.22 -11.29
N ASP A 71 11.06 -0.15 -10.05
CA ASP A 71 9.99 -1.04 -9.57
C ASP A 71 8.64 -0.39 -9.85
N ASP A 72 7.91 -0.97 -10.79
CA ASP A 72 6.63 -0.45 -11.26
C ASP A 72 5.55 -0.46 -10.16
N ILE A 73 5.52 -1.47 -9.28
CA ILE A 73 4.52 -1.60 -8.22
C ILE A 73 4.77 -0.52 -7.17
N PHE A 74 6.04 -0.36 -6.77
CA PHE A 74 6.45 0.69 -5.85
C PHE A 74 6.14 2.07 -6.42
N ASN A 75 6.57 2.34 -7.65
CA ASN A 75 6.35 3.63 -8.31
C ASN A 75 4.85 3.94 -8.46
N TYR A 76 4.02 2.95 -8.80
CA TYR A 76 2.58 3.13 -8.86
C TYR A 76 1.99 3.53 -7.50
N ASN A 77 2.25 2.74 -6.45
CA ASN A 77 1.73 3.01 -5.11
C ASN A 77 2.23 4.35 -4.56
N TYR A 78 3.50 4.67 -4.78
CA TYR A 78 4.09 5.93 -4.36
C TYR A 78 3.49 7.12 -5.11
N GLY A 79 3.34 7.01 -6.42
CA GLY A 79 2.71 8.01 -7.27
C GLY A 79 1.26 8.29 -6.87
N VAL A 80 0.47 7.24 -6.62
CA VAL A 80 -0.91 7.35 -6.11
C VAL A 80 -0.94 7.99 -4.73
N ALA A 81 -0.04 7.59 -3.81
CA ALA A 81 0.03 8.20 -2.48
C ALA A 81 0.38 9.71 -2.55
N LEU A 82 1.26 10.10 -3.47
CA LEU A 82 1.60 11.50 -3.72
C LEU A 82 0.39 12.28 -4.23
N ALA A 83 -0.34 11.74 -5.21
CA ALA A 83 -1.55 12.36 -5.74
C ALA A 83 -2.65 12.49 -4.67
N ALA A 84 -2.89 11.43 -3.89
CA ALA A 84 -3.88 11.42 -2.82
C ALA A 84 -3.54 12.39 -1.67
N ALA A 85 -2.26 12.69 -1.47
CA ALA A 85 -1.79 13.72 -0.54
C ALA A 85 -1.72 15.14 -1.18
N GLY A 86 -2.21 15.32 -2.41
CA GLY A 86 -2.23 16.61 -3.12
C GLY A 86 -0.89 17.03 -3.74
N LYS A 87 0.14 16.17 -3.75
CA LYS A 87 1.46 16.43 -4.34
C LYS A 87 1.52 16.06 -5.83
N TYR A 88 0.57 16.58 -6.62
CA TYR A 88 0.30 16.13 -8.00
C TYR A 88 1.52 16.16 -8.93
N GLN A 89 2.31 17.24 -8.95
CA GLN A 89 3.48 17.36 -9.83
C GLN A 89 4.54 16.29 -9.58
N ARG A 90 4.72 15.88 -8.31
CA ARG A 90 5.66 14.80 -7.98
C ARG A 90 5.04 13.45 -8.28
N GLY A 91 3.74 13.29 -7.99
CA GLY A 91 3.00 12.07 -8.29
C GLY A 91 3.07 11.72 -9.77
N GLU A 92 2.80 12.70 -10.65
CA GLU A 92 2.91 12.56 -12.11
C GLU A 92 4.29 12.03 -12.53
N LYS A 93 5.38 12.69 -12.11
CA LYS A 93 6.75 12.27 -12.45
C LYS A 93 7.12 10.87 -11.96
N ILE A 94 6.54 10.42 -10.85
CA ILE A 94 6.76 9.07 -10.34
C ILE A 94 5.95 8.06 -11.15
N LEU A 95 4.69 8.37 -11.48
CA LEU A 95 3.83 7.52 -12.31
C LEU A 95 4.36 7.37 -13.75
N GLU A 96 5.00 8.39 -14.31
CA GLU A 96 5.68 8.31 -15.62
C GLU A 96 6.78 7.23 -15.66
N ARG A 97 7.32 6.82 -14.50
CA ARG A 97 8.34 5.76 -14.43
C ARG A 97 7.73 4.36 -14.54
N VAL A 98 6.43 4.22 -14.37
CA VAL A 98 5.73 2.93 -14.45
C VAL A 98 5.66 2.51 -15.92
N GLN A 99 6.42 1.47 -16.30
CA GLN A 99 6.50 1.01 -17.69
C GLN A 99 5.68 -0.26 -17.96
N GLY A 100 5.41 -1.07 -16.94
CA GLY A 100 4.78 -2.38 -17.08
C GLY A 100 3.38 -2.35 -17.68
N ASP A 101 3.20 -3.14 -18.75
CA ASP A 101 1.93 -3.27 -19.47
C ASP A 101 0.74 -3.71 -18.60
N LYS A 102 1.01 -4.45 -17.50
CA LYS A 102 -0.03 -4.93 -16.58
C LYS A 102 -0.66 -3.84 -15.72
N ILE A 103 0.05 -2.75 -15.45
CA ILE A 103 -0.48 -1.62 -14.68
C ILE A 103 -1.10 -0.58 -15.63
N ARG A 104 -0.62 -0.51 -16.88
CA ARG A 104 -1.18 0.40 -17.91
C ARG A 104 -2.49 -0.09 -18.52
N ARG A 105 -2.82 -1.37 -18.38
CA ARG A 105 -4.10 -1.94 -18.82
C ARG A 105 -5.02 -2.12 -17.61
N GLU A 106 -5.96 -1.20 -17.46
CA GLU A 106 -7.17 -1.45 -16.68
C GLU A 106 -8.08 -2.35 -17.55
N ASP A 107 -8.12 -3.66 -17.27
CA ASP A 107 -9.16 -4.57 -17.80
C ASP A 107 -10.30 -4.69 -16.78
#